data_AF-A0A2V8B1I3-F1
#
_entry.id   AF-A0A2V8B1I3-F1
#
_cell.length_a   1.000
_cell.length_b   1.000
_cell.length_c   1.000
_cell.angle_alpha   90.00
_cell.angle_beta   90.00
_cell.angle_gamma   90.00
#
_symmetry.space_group_name_H-M   'P 1'
#
loop_
_entity.id
_entity.type
_entity.pdbx_description
1 polymer ?
#
loop_
_entity_poly.entity_id
_entity_poly.type
_entity_poly.pdbx_seq_one_letter_code
_entity_poly.pdbx_strand_id
1 'polypeptide(L)'
;MSTRDIPKDRWCDELDTFSRQHEGWIVRVDVSGADGTTYTQARDLPLIGVSCDAPQSDRIAIMAGNRVDDHLTHEIASTVSIAIDETDAGAERGLLIRSADGSETRVEFRSPMRTDEVDGMPHP
;
A
#
# COMPACT_ATOMS: atom_id res chain seq x y z
N MET A 1 1.81 -3.77 17.59
CA MET A 1 2.07 -3.44 16.17
C MET A 1 2.74 -4.65 15.56
N SER A 2 2.15 -5.19 14.51
CA SER A 2 2.58 -6.44 13.88
C SER A 2 2.71 -6.21 12.39
N THR A 3 3.67 -6.88 11.75
CA THR A 3 3.83 -6.88 10.30
C THR A 3 3.70 -8.30 9.77
N ARG A 4 2.89 -8.47 8.73
CA ARG A 4 2.69 -9.75 8.04
C ARG A 4 3.47 -9.76 6.74
N ASP A 5 4.56 -10.51 6.70
CA ASP A 5 5.32 -10.73 5.47
C ASP A 5 4.49 -11.53 4.46
N ILE A 6 4.49 -11.06 3.21
CA ILE A 6 3.82 -11.72 2.10
C ILE A 6 4.88 -12.50 1.30
N PRO A 7 4.71 -13.82 1.12
CA PRO A 7 5.63 -14.60 0.30
C PRO A 7 5.59 -14.13 -1.16
N LYS A 8 6.75 -14.09 -1.83
CA LYS A 8 6.90 -13.58 -3.21
C LYS A 8 5.93 -14.17 -4.23
N ASP A 9 5.56 -15.45 -4.06
CA ASP A 9 4.58 -16.14 -4.89
C ASP A 9 3.16 -15.55 -4.79
N ARG A 10 2.83 -14.92 -3.66
CA ARG A 10 1.53 -14.33 -3.35
C ARG A 10 1.47 -12.82 -3.46
N TRP A 11 2.55 -12.14 -3.87
CA TRP A 11 2.56 -10.68 -3.98
C TRP A 11 1.41 -10.17 -4.83
N CYS A 12 1.22 -10.70 -6.03
CA CYS A 12 0.15 -10.25 -6.92
C CYS A 12 -1.27 -10.46 -6.34
N ASP A 13 -1.50 -11.62 -5.73
CA ASP A 13 -2.80 -12.05 -5.19
C ASP A 13 -3.19 -11.21 -3.95
N GLU A 14 -2.25 -11.04 -3.03
CA GLU A 14 -2.45 -10.22 -1.83
C GLU A 14 -2.55 -8.73 -2.17
N LEU A 15 -1.75 -8.23 -3.13
CA LEU A 15 -1.83 -6.83 -3.56
C LEU A 15 -3.14 -6.52 -4.28
N ASP A 16 -3.63 -7.41 -5.16
CA ASP A 16 -4.93 -7.25 -5.81
C ASP A 16 -6.07 -7.26 -4.77
N THR A 17 -6.01 -8.18 -3.81
CA THR A 17 -6.97 -8.25 -2.70
C THR A 17 -6.93 -6.99 -1.83
N PHE A 18 -5.73 -6.56 -1.44
CA PHE A 18 -5.53 -5.32 -0.67
C PHE A 18 -6.03 -4.10 -1.43
N SER A 19 -5.74 -4.02 -2.73
CA SER A 19 -6.20 -2.95 -3.62
C SER A 19 -7.71 -2.86 -3.64
N ARG A 20 -8.41 -3.99 -3.80
CA ARG A 20 -9.89 -4.02 -3.84
C ARG A 20 -10.52 -3.64 -2.50
N GLN A 21 -9.95 -4.11 -1.39
CA GLN A 21 -10.46 -3.83 -0.05
C GLN A 21 -10.28 -2.36 0.36
N HIS A 22 -9.22 -1.72 -0.13
CA HIS A 22 -8.83 -0.37 0.26
C HIS A 22 -8.93 0.66 -0.87
N GLU A 23 -9.62 0.32 -1.97
CA GLU A 23 -9.87 1.25 -3.07
C GLU A 23 -10.64 2.46 -2.55
N GLY A 24 -10.18 3.67 -2.89
CA GLY A 24 -10.74 4.94 -2.43
C GLY A 24 -10.31 5.39 -1.03
N TRP A 25 -9.56 4.57 -0.29
CA TRP A 25 -9.12 4.93 1.06
C TRP A 25 -8.01 5.97 1.04
N ILE A 26 -8.07 6.92 1.96
CA ILE A 26 -7.05 7.98 2.06
C ILE A 26 -5.75 7.40 2.63
N VAL A 27 -4.73 7.35 1.77
CA VAL A 27 -3.40 6.87 2.08
C VAL A 27 -2.37 8.00 2.09
N ARG A 28 -1.29 7.75 2.83
CA ARG A 28 -0.01 8.44 2.69
C ARG A 28 1.01 7.45 2.15
N VAL A 29 1.82 7.89 1.20
CA VAL A 29 2.95 7.12 0.69
C VAL A 29 4.23 7.87 1.05
N ASP A 30 5.05 7.26 1.90
CA ASP A 30 6.37 7.74 2.28
C ASP A 30 7.44 6.80 1.71
N VAL A 31 8.50 7.36 1.14
CA VAL A 31 9.62 6.62 0.56
C VAL A 31 10.88 6.99 1.31
N SER A 32 11.44 6.04 2.04
CA SER A 32 12.69 6.17 2.75
C SER A 32 13.83 5.64 1.88
N GLY A 33 14.76 6.50 1.46
CA GLY A 33 15.95 6.10 0.72
C GLY A 33 16.99 5.42 1.61
N ALA A 34 17.96 4.75 1.00
CA ALA A 34 19.08 4.10 1.71
C ALA A 34 19.92 5.08 2.55
N ASP A 35 19.94 6.37 2.17
CA ASP A 35 20.61 7.46 2.90
C ASP A 35 19.89 7.87 4.20
N GLY A 36 18.74 7.25 4.51
CA GLY A 36 17.91 7.57 5.68
C GLY A 36 16.98 8.77 5.48
N THR A 37 16.98 9.37 4.30
CA THR A 37 16.05 10.44 3.94
C THR A 37 14.66 9.87 3.63
N THR A 38 13.62 10.45 4.22
CA THR A 38 12.23 10.04 3.95
C THR A 38 11.50 11.13 3.19
N TYR A 39 10.88 10.76 2.07
CA TYR A 39 10.15 11.63 1.17
C TYR A 39 8.69 11.20 1.12
N THR A 40 7.77 12.11 1.46
CA THR A 40 6.35 11.85 1.27
C THR A 40 5.99 12.03 -0.19
N GLN A 41 5.75 10.93 -0.89
CA GLN A 41 5.39 10.87 -2.30
C GLN A 41 3.91 11.25 -2.51
N ALA A 42 3.04 10.83 -1.60
CA ALA A 42 1.63 11.22 -1.58
C ALA A 42 1.16 11.44 -0.14
N ARG A 43 0.35 12.48 0.06
CA ARG A 43 -0.24 12.81 1.35
C ARG A 43 -1.72 13.08 1.15
N ASP A 44 -2.56 12.33 1.86
CA ASP A 44 -4.01 12.47 1.84
C ASP A 44 -4.63 12.22 0.45
N LEU A 45 -4.07 11.28 -0.32
CA LEU A 45 -4.62 10.85 -1.62
C LEU A 45 -5.40 9.54 -1.48
N PRO A 46 -6.53 9.38 -2.18
CA PRO A 46 -7.25 8.11 -2.20
C PRO A 46 -6.44 7.06 -2.96
N LEU A 47 -6.32 5.86 -2.42
CA LEU A 47 -5.68 4.74 -3.09
C LEU A 47 -6.53 4.32 -4.29
N ILE A 48 -5.95 4.30 -5.48
CA ILE A 48 -6.58 3.73 -6.67
C ILE A 48 -6.30 2.24 -6.69
N GLY A 49 -5.05 1.86 -6.40
CA GLY A 49 -4.70 0.47 -6.24
C GLY A 49 -3.22 0.20 -6.12
N VAL A 50 -2.90 -1.05 -5.78
CA VAL A 50 -1.52 -1.56 -5.77
C VAL A 50 -1.50 -2.85 -6.57
N SER A 51 -0.60 -2.95 -7.53
CA SER A 51 -0.49 -4.14 -8.37
C SER A 51 0.96 -4.49 -8.68
N CYS A 52 1.19 -5.77 -8.93
CA CYS A 52 2.45 -6.26 -9.47
C CYS A 52 2.42 -6.18 -11.01
N ASP A 53 3.58 -6.01 -11.65
CA ASP A 53 3.67 -6.04 -13.11
C ASP A 53 3.36 -7.43 -13.69
N ALA A 54 3.89 -8.48 -13.05
CA ALA A 54 3.66 -9.88 -13.44
C ALA A 54 3.80 -10.82 -12.23
N PRO A 55 3.25 -12.04 -12.30
CA PRO A 55 3.53 -13.06 -11.29
C PRO A 55 5.04 -13.30 -11.17
N GLN A 56 5.54 -13.29 -9.93
CA GLN A 56 6.98 -13.37 -9.58
C GLN A 56 7.84 -12.17 -10.01
N SER A 57 7.25 -11.12 -10.59
CA SER A 57 7.96 -9.86 -10.80
C SER A 57 8.26 -9.17 -9.48
N ASP A 58 9.36 -8.45 -9.48
CA ASP A 58 9.80 -7.58 -8.38
C ASP A 58 9.48 -6.10 -8.66
N ARG A 59 8.66 -5.84 -9.66
CA ARG A 59 8.12 -4.52 -9.96
C ARG A 59 6.71 -4.37 -9.39
N ILE A 60 6.54 -3.41 -8.48
CA ILE A 60 5.27 -3.06 -7.86
C ILE A 60 4.88 -1.64 -8.27
N ALA A 61 3.63 -1.45 -8.66
CA ALA A 61 3.07 -0.15 -9.00
C ALA A 61 2.02 0.24 -7.96
N ILE A 62 2.17 1.43 -7.38
CA ILE A 62 1.22 2.05 -6.47
C ILE A 62 0.56 3.21 -7.20
N MET A 63 -0.76 3.23 -7.21
CA MET A 63 -1.56 4.29 -7.82
C MET A 63 -2.42 4.93 -6.75
N ALA A 64 -2.32 6.24 -6.59
CA ALA A 64 -3.16 7.02 -5.68
C ALA A 64 -3.59 8.32 -6.36
N GLY A 65 -4.81 8.79 -6.08
CA GLY A 65 -5.37 10.00 -6.67
C GLY A 65 -6.84 9.85 -7.07
N ASN A 66 -7.48 10.98 -7.34
CA ASN A 66 -8.87 11.03 -7.82
C ASN A 66 -9.06 11.97 -9.02
N ARG A 67 -8.10 12.86 -9.26
CA ARG A 67 -8.13 13.82 -10.37
C ARG A 67 -6.85 13.70 -11.18
N VAL A 68 -6.92 14.07 -12.46
CA VAL A 68 -5.78 14.05 -13.39
C VAL A 68 -4.62 14.92 -12.87
N ASP A 69 -4.91 15.98 -12.11
CA ASP A 69 -3.90 16.89 -11.52
C ASP A 69 -3.31 16.35 -10.19
N ASP A 70 -4.00 15.41 -9.54
CA ASP A 70 -3.64 14.83 -8.23
C ASP A 70 -3.53 13.31 -8.34
N HIS A 71 -2.82 12.83 -9.36
CA HIS A 71 -2.51 11.41 -9.56
C HIS A 71 -1.04 11.13 -9.29
N LEU A 72 -0.78 10.18 -8.39
CA LEU A 72 0.50 9.57 -8.16
C LEU A 72 0.51 8.18 -8.79
N THR A 73 1.48 7.96 -9.67
CA THR A 73 1.94 6.62 -10.05
C THR A 73 3.35 6.45 -9.50
N HIS A 74 3.53 5.53 -8.56
CA HIS A 74 4.84 5.21 -8.00
C HIS A 74 5.20 3.76 -8.34
N GLU A 75 6.20 3.58 -9.19
CA GLU A 75 6.75 2.27 -9.53
C GLU A 75 8.00 1.99 -8.72
N ILE A 76 8.02 0.83 -8.08
CA ILE A 76 9.14 0.31 -7.29
C ILE A 76 9.70 -0.87 -8.06
N ALA A 77 10.94 -0.74 -8.53
CA ALA A 77 11.67 -1.84 -9.15
C ALA A 77 12.48 -2.62 -8.09
N SER A 78 12.84 -3.86 -8.42
CA SER A 78 13.70 -4.72 -7.59
C SER A 78 13.19 -4.90 -6.15
N THR A 79 11.88 -5.04 -5.97
CA THR A 79 11.25 -5.36 -4.69
C THR A 79 11.77 -6.69 -4.16
N VAL A 80 12.26 -6.68 -2.92
CA VAL A 80 12.81 -7.85 -2.24
C VAL A 80 11.87 -8.40 -1.17
N SER A 81 11.02 -7.56 -0.59
CA SER A 81 10.10 -7.95 0.47
C SER A 81 8.88 -7.05 0.50
N ILE A 82 7.71 -7.63 0.80
CA ILE A 82 6.46 -6.91 0.99
C ILE A 82 5.85 -7.40 2.29
N ALA A 83 5.45 -6.48 3.16
CA ALA A 83 4.75 -6.79 4.39
C ALA A 83 3.54 -5.88 4.59
N ILE A 84 2.44 -6.41 5.14
CA ILE A 84 1.28 -5.62 5.56
C ILE A 84 1.54 -5.14 6.99
N ASP A 85 1.42 -3.84 7.25
CA ASP A 85 1.45 -3.26 8.59
C ASP A 85 0.06 -3.41 9.22
N GLU A 86 -0.02 -4.04 10.38
CA GLU A 86 -1.28 -4.30 11.10
C GLU A 86 -1.22 -3.68 12.51
N THR A 87 -2.35 -3.13 12.94
CA THR A 87 -2.54 -2.71 14.34
C THR A 87 -2.50 -3.92 15.27
N ASP A 88 -2.30 -3.65 16.56
CA ASP A 88 -2.50 -4.65 17.63
C ASP A 88 -3.92 -5.24 17.63
N ALA A 89 -4.89 -4.49 17.09
CA ALA A 89 -6.28 -4.89 16.95
C ALA A 89 -6.56 -5.71 15.67
N GLY A 90 -5.54 -6.04 14.87
CA GLY A 90 -5.65 -6.81 13.63
C GLY A 90 -6.20 -6.03 12.42
N ALA A 91 -6.35 -4.71 12.54
CA ALA A 91 -6.73 -3.87 11.40
C ALA A 91 -5.51 -3.54 10.55
N GLU A 92 -5.66 -3.66 9.22
CA GLU A 92 -4.66 -3.27 8.23
C GLU A 92 -4.41 -1.76 8.33
N ARG A 93 -3.18 -1.41 8.67
CA ARG A 93 -2.71 -0.01 8.79
C ARG A 93 -2.03 0.46 7.52
N GLY A 94 -1.49 -0.46 6.74
CA GLY A 94 -0.71 -0.08 5.58
C GLY A 94 0.08 -1.21 4.96
N LEU A 95 0.97 -0.85 4.06
CA LEU A 95 1.85 -1.74 3.32
C LEU A 95 3.29 -1.22 3.39
N LEU A 96 4.23 -2.12 3.58
CA LEU A 96 5.67 -1.87 3.63
C LEU A 96 6.31 -2.64 2.47
N ILE A 97 6.96 -1.93 1.57
CA ILE A 97 7.63 -2.50 0.41
C ILE A 97 9.10 -2.14 0.52
N ARG A 98 9.98 -3.15 0.49
CA ARG A 98 11.43 -2.95 0.48
C ARG A 98 12.00 -3.30 -0.87
N SER A 99 12.81 -2.40 -1.42
CA SER A 99 13.58 -2.62 -2.64
C SER A 99 15.03 -3.04 -2.34
N ALA A 100 15.64 -3.76 -3.28
CA ALA A 100 17.03 -4.19 -3.23
C ALA A 100 18.02 -3.01 -3.18
N ASP A 101 17.59 -1.85 -3.69
CA ASP A 101 18.36 -0.60 -3.64
C ASP A 101 18.53 -0.05 -2.20
N GLY A 102 17.81 -0.63 -1.23
CA GLY A 102 17.79 -0.17 0.16
C GLY A 102 16.69 0.86 0.44
N SER A 103 15.99 1.29 -0.60
CA SER A 103 14.79 2.13 -0.46
C SER A 103 13.61 1.32 0.08
N GLU A 104 12.83 1.94 0.97
CA GLU A 104 11.62 1.38 1.57
C GLU A 104 10.43 2.31 1.34
N THR A 105 9.38 1.80 0.72
CA THR A 105 8.13 2.52 0.50
C THR A 105 7.09 2.05 1.51
N ARG A 106 6.58 2.98 2.31
CA ARG A 106 5.53 2.77 3.30
C ARG A 106 4.26 3.45 2.84
N VAL A 107 3.22 2.65 2.62
CA VAL A 107 1.85 3.11 2.41
C VAL A 107 1.14 3.02 3.75
N GLU A 108 0.61 4.12 4.28
CA GLU A 108 -0.11 4.15 5.55
C GLU A 108 -1.52 4.72 5.36
N PHE A 109 -2.52 4.04 5.91
CA PHE A 109 -3.90 4.53 5.94
C PHE A 109 -4.05 5.61 7.00
N ARG A 110 -4.64 6.75 6.61
CA ARG A 110 -4.90 7.86 7.53
C ARG A 110 -5.90 7.50 8.63
N SER A 111 -6.83 6.58 8.30
CA SER A 111 -7.82 6.03 9.22
C SER A 111 -7.81 4.51 9.07
N PRO A 112 -7.07 3.76 9.90
CA PRO A 112 -7.17 2.30 9.93
C PRO A 112 -8.54 1.94 10.52
N MET A 113 -9.56 1.89 9.67
CA MET A 113 -10.88 1.36 10.04
C MET A 113 -10.83 -0.17 9.85
N ARG A 114 -11.53 -0.92 10.69
CA ARG A 114 -11.71 -2.35 10.42
C ARG A 114 -12.63 -2.49 9.22
N THR A 115 -12.29 -3.39 8.29
CA THR A 115 -13.13 -3.75 7.14
C THR A 115 -14.53 -4.26 7.56
N ASP A 116 -14.74 -4.58 8.85
CA ASP A 116 -16.06 -4.88 9.44
C ASP A 116 -16.99 -3.66 9.58
N GLU A 117 -16.50 -2.42 9.35
CA GLU A 117 -17.29 -1.20 9.46
C GLU A 117 -17.56 -0.49 8.11
N VAL A 118 -17.18 -1.09 6.97
CA VAL A 118 -17.41 -0.48 5.64
C VAL A 118 -18.64 -0.99 4.90
N ASP A 119 -19.31 -2.04 5.36
CA ASP A 119 -20.64 -2.44 4.87
C ASP A 119 -21.70 -2.04 5.89
N GLY A 120 -22.19 -0.81 5.78
CA GLY A 120 -23.03 -0.24 6.82
C GLY A 120 -23.85 0.97 6.42
N MET A 121 -24.32 1.07 5.17
CA MET A 121 -25.61 1.74 4.88
C MET A 121 -26.08 1.34 3.45
N PRO A 122 -27.32 0.84 3.28
CA PRO A 122 -28.51 1.70 3.43
C PRO A 122 -29.80 1.08 4.05
N HIS A 123 -30.50 1.92 4.83
CA HIS A 123 -31.99 2.11 4.97
C HIS A 123 -32.87 0.97 5.55
N PRO A 124 -34.07 1.23 6.16
CA PRO A 124 -34.95 2.42 6.11
C PRO A 124 -35.00 3.33 7.35
#